data_AF-R6V696-F1
#
_entry.id   AF-R6V696-F1
#
_cell.length_a   1.000
_cell.length_b   1.000
_cell.length_c   1.000
_cell.angle_alpha   90.00
_cell.angle_beta   90.00
_cell.angle_gamma   90.00
#
_symmetry.space_group_name_H-M   'P 1'
#
loop_
_entity.id
_entity.type
_entity.pdbx_description
1 polymer ?
#
loop_
_entity_poly.entity_id
_entity_poly.type
_entity_poly.pdbx_seq_one_letter_code
_entity_poly.pdbx_strand_id
1 'polypeptide(L)'
;MERLLQADCFEIMMFGMIFLLAYILLIPEKNEGILRFYFAMPNGRNWLGFVKYGVGCFYAGIISVVFYGVKCLILSSLYGLGNLRVKVQSFYMFQGFPPNISGGEFLIGYGCYKILVGILFFSIFYALTLLWKKRNIAFTMIAGIFFLEGYFWFHIRDNSWLYLMRRINLIQFMDIRNILAQYSCVNVWNVPVHTYLVLVLACVLLIISSGVSGFLLYPVFAGENGRTLEIAGKTSFCWNLPSKMELLFYEIKKYWVCEKGWMLLLAVLCAGYFISGIQVQNAGDVDKLYYEKYMMEIQGKTVPEAKKYMQDILKEIQEWKTDLESDKTFSQEYISILEIGVKREKGAQKAYKKVLLQEKKKADHILYEKGYRLALGMGKEAFAFHFIEIFSAIAIAIFAFCVYGVDNKMERRLLLYSTYSGKNALIRSKCRMIIFWSIFLMGSLYGSWIYSVSRNYSIHHLNFHWNCVAGNALFGIIQTKIGVILFGFYGLHLLALIFLGMVVGNLTMREDSI
;
A
#
# COMPACT_ATOMS: atom_id res chain seq x y z
N MET A 1 -5.72 -19.83 11.12
CA MET A 1 -6.89 -18.92 11.08
C MET A 1 -6.46 -17.45 11.09
N GLU A 2 -5.68 -16.97 12.06
CA GLU A 2 -5.28 -15.54 12.18
C GLU A 2 -4.68 -14.91 10.92
N ARG A 3 -3.77 -15.61 10.23
CA ARG A 3 -3.17 -15.14 8.96
C ARG A 3 -4.16 -15.00 7.82
N LEU A 4 -5.31 -15.67 7.89
CA LEU A 4 -6.34 -15.62 6.84
C LEU A 4 -7.09 -14.30 6.85
N LEU A 5 -7.16 -13.63 8.00
CA LEU A 5 -7.84 -12.35 8.09
C LEU A 5 -6.94 -11.16 7.74
N GLN A 6 -5.64 -11.37 7.56
CA GLN A 6 -4.72 -10.29 7.26
C GLN A 6 -4.99 -9.72 5.88
N ALA A 7 -5.12 -8.38 5.78
CA ALA A 7 -5.19 -7.71 4.49
C ALA A 7 -3.84 -7.90 3.79
N ASP A 8 -3.85 -8.70 2.72
CA ASP A 8 -2.67 -9.14 1.98
C ASP A 8 -2.77 -8.71 0.51
N CYS A 9 -1.71 -8.96 -0.27
CA CYS A 9 -1.70 -8.73 -1.72
C CYS A 9 -2.95 -9.25 -2.44
N PHE A 10 -3.51 -10.38 -1.99
CA PHE A 10 -4.72 -10.98 -2.58
C PHE A 10 -5.92 -10.03 -2.57
N GLU A 11 -6.08 -9.22 -1.52
CA GLU A 11 -7.20 -8.29 -1.42
C GLU A 11 -6.99 -7.11 -2.36
N ILE A 12 -5.77 -6.57 -2.43
CA ILE A 12 -5.40 -5.51 -3.37
C ILE A 12 -5.64 -5.97 -4.82
N MET A 13 -5.24 -7.21 -5.15
CA MET A 13 -5.48 -7.79 -6.47
C MET A 13 -6.97 -7.98 -6.77
N MET A 14 -7.75 -8.48 -5.80
CA MET A 14 -9.20 -8.63 -5.94
C MET A 14 -9.87 -7.29 -6.24
N PHE A 15 -9.55 -6.24 -5.49
CA PHE A 15 -10.10 -4.90 -5.73
C PHE A 15 -9.63 -4.31 -7.06
N GLY A 16 -8.39 -4.55 -7.46
CA GLY A 16 -7.89 -4.17 -8.79
C GLY A 16 -8.69 -4.83 -9.91
N MET A 17 -9.01 -6.12 -9.79
CA MET A 17 -9.86 -6.84 -10.75
C MET A 17 -11.30 -6.32 -10.76
N ILE A 18 -11.87 -5.99 -9.60
CA ILE A 18 -13.21 -5.39 -9.50
C ILE A 18 -13.25 -4.00 -10.13
N PHE A 19 -12.20 -3.20 -9.96
CA PHE A 19 -12.06 -1.92 -10.64
C PHE A 19 -11.98 -2.08 -12.16
N LEU A 20 -11.20 -3.05 -12.64
CA LEU A 20 -11.13 -3.40 -14.07
C LEU A 20 -12.48 -3.88 -14.61
N LEU A 21 -13.24 -4.65 -13.84
CA LEU A 21 -14.59 -5.06 -14.20
C LEU A 21 -15.50 -3.84 -14.41
N ALA A 22 -15.49 -2.88 -13.48
CA ALA A 22 -16.25 -1.63 -13.62
C ALA A 22 -15.79 -0.80 -14.84
N TYR A 23 -14.47 -0.79 -15.12
CA TYR A 23 -13.93 -0.16 -16.32
C TYR A 23 -14.49 -0.79 -17.60
N ILE A 24 -14.34 -2.10 -17.77
CA ILE A 24 -14.72 -2.83 -18.99
C ILE A 24 -16.21 -2.69 -19.28
N LEU A 25 -17.03 -2.66 -18.23
CA LEU A 25 -18.48 -2.67 -18.36
C LEU A 25 -19.08 -1.32 -18.79
N LEU A 26 -18.41 -0.20 -18.49
CA LEU A 26 -18.93 1.16 -18.71
C LEU A 26 -18.13 2.02 -19.70
N ILE A 27 -16.81 1.88 -19.72
CA ILE A 27 -15.92 2.86 -20.37
C ILE A 27 -15.76 2.63 -21.88
N PRO A 28 -15.53 1.40 -22.39
CA PRO A 28 -15.36 1.16 -23.82
C PRO A 28 -16.56 1.65 -24.64
N GLU A 29 -17.78 1.24 -24.25
CA GLU A 29 -19.01 1.61 -24.96
C GLU A 29 -19.27 3.12 -25.02
N LYS A 30 -18.83 3.84 -23.97
CA LYS A 30 -18.91 5.30 -23.94
C LYS A 30 -17.89 5.94 -24.88
N ASN A 31 -16.66 5.45 -24.89
CA ASN A 31 -15.61 5.99 -25.74
C ASN A 31 -15.88 5.75 -27.23
N GLU A 32 -16.51 4.62 -27.55
CA GLU A 32 -16.89 4.24 -28.92
C GLU A 32 -18.20 4.91 -29.37
N GLY A 33 -18.89 5.64 -28.49
CA GLY A 33 -20.14 6.34 -28.80
C GLY A 33 -21.37 5.42 -28.95
N ILE A 34 -21.21 4.11 -28.70
CA ILE A 34 -22.23 3.08 -28.92
C ILE A 34 -23.43 3.26 -27.98
N LEU A 35 -23.22 3.89 -26.81
CA LEU A 35 -24.29 4.15 -25.84
C LEU A 35 -25.51 4.86 -26.44
N ARG A 36 -25.33 5.71 -27.47
CA ARG A 36 -26.44 6.40 -28.14
C ARG A 36 -27.37 5.44 -28.87
N PHE A 37 -26.81 4.39 -29.50
CA PHE A 37 -27.60 3.35 -30.16
C PHE A 37 -28.35 2.50 -29.16
N TYR A 38 -27.71 2.12 -28.06
CA TYR A 38 -28.40 1.42 -26.98
C TYR A 38 -29.57 2.24 -26.46
N PHE A 39 -29.39 3.54 -26.24
CA PHE A 39 -30.45 4.40 -25.69
C PHE A 39 -31.66 4.59 -26.60
N ALA A 40 -31.54 4.30 -27.90
CA ALA A 40 -32.66 4.28 -28.83
C ALA A 40 -33.53 3.01 -28.71
N MET A 41 -33.04 1.95 -28.05
CA MET A 41 -33.80 0.73 -27.81
C MET A 41 -34.77 0.88 -26.61
N PRO A 42 -35.92 0.18 -26.61
CA PRO A 42 -37.00 0.37 -25.62
C PRO A 42 -36.57 0.19 -24.15
N ASN A 43 -35.54 -0.62 -23.89
CA ASN A 43 -34.99 -0.86 -22.56
C ASN A 43 -33.52 -0.42 -22.40
N GLY A 44 -33.03 0.41 -23.31
CA GLY A 44 -31.61 0.74 -23.39
C GLY A 44 -31.11 1.81 -22.43
N ARG A 45 -32.01 2.51 -21.73
CA ARG A 45 -31.68 3.61 -20.80
C ARG A 45 -31.47 3.07 -19.38
N ASN A 46 -32.34 3.42 -18.43
CA ASN A 46 -32.14 3.10 -17.00
C ASN A 46 -32.16 1.59 -16.74
N TRP A 47 -32.97 0.83 -17.48
CA TRP A 47 -33.04 -0.62 -17.35
C TRP A 47 -31.71 -1.29 -17.71
N LEU A 48 -31.08 -0.90 -18.83
CA LEU A 48 -29.75 -1.37 -19.19
C LEU A 48 -28.73 -1.09 -18.10
N GLY A 49 -28.75 0.12 -17.51
CA GLY A 49 -27.89 0.49 -16.39
C GLY A 49 -28.12 -0.39 -15.15
N PHE A 50 -29.37 -0.75 -14.84
CA PHE A 50 -29.70 -1.65 -13.74
C PHE A 50 -29.22 -3.08 -13.99
N VAL A 51 -29.45 -3.61 -15.19
CA VAL A 51 -28.96 -4.95 -15.59
C VAL A 51 -27.44 -5.00 -15.52
N LYS A 52 -26.76 -3.96 -16.01
CA LYS A 52 -25.31 -3.80 -15.94
C LYS A 52 -24.78 -3.80 -14.51
N TYR A 53 -25.45 -3.07 -13.62
CA TYR A 53 -25.14 -3.08 -12.21
C TYR A 53 -25.29 -4.48 -11.60
N GLY A 54 -26.40 -5.18 -11.88
CA GLY A 54 -26.64 -6.54 -11.40
C GLY A 54 -25.61 -7.55 -11.90
N VAL A 55 -25.27 -7.50 -13.20
CA VAL A 55 -24.22 -8.35 -13.81
C VAL A 55 -22.87 -8.08 -13.15
N GLY A 56 -22.52 -6.81 -12.94
CA GLY A 56 -21.28 -6.44 -12.27
C GLY A 56 -21.21 -6.89 -10.82
N CYS A 57 -22.30 -6.77 -10.04
CA CYS A 57 -22.39 -7.31 -8.69
C CYS A 57 -22.21 -8.84 -8.67
N PHE A 58 -22.80 -9.56 -9.63
CA PHE A 58 -22.66 -11.00 -9.75
C PHE A 58 -21.20 -11.41 -10.00
N TYR A 59 -20.53 -10.78 -10.98
CA TYR A 59 -19.12 -11.05 -11.27
C TYR A 59 -18.18 -10.60 -10.13
N ALA A 60 -18.46 -9.48 -9.46
CA ALA A 60 -17.70 -9.06 -8.28
C ALA A 60 -17.80 -10.10 -7.15
N GLY A 61 -18.98 -10.71 -6.98
CA GLY A 61 -19.16 -11.84 -6.06
C GLY A 61 -18.30 -13.05 -6.45
N ILE A 62 -18.30 -13.45 -7.72
CA ILE A 62 -17.47 -14.57 -8.22
C ILE A 62 -15.98 -14.28 -8.00
N ILE A 63 -15.51 -13.08 -8.36
CA ILE A 63 -14.11 -12.68 -8.13
C ILE A 63 -13.77 -12.82 -6.64
N SER A 64 -14.64 -12.32 -5.76
CA SER A 64 -14.43 -12.40 -4.31
C SER A 64 -14.35 -13.84 -3.81
N VAL A 65 -15.23 -14.73 -4.30
CA VAL A 65 -15.20 -16.17 -3.96
C VAL A 65 -13.91 -16.83 -4.41
N VAL A 66 -13.46 -16.56 -5.64
CA VAL A 66 -12.23 -17.14 -6.18
C VAL A 66 -11.01 -16.70 -5.38
N PHE A 67 -10.85 -15.40 -5.14
CA PHE A 67 -9.71 -14.86 -4.39
C PHE A 67 -9.71 -15.35 -2.93
N TYR A 68 -10.88 -15.38 -2.28
CA TYR A 68 -11.01 -15.92 -0.93
C TYR A 68 -10.71 -17.42 -0.89
N GLY A 69 -11.25 -18.20 -1.83
CA GLY A 69 -11.04 -19.64 -1.93
C GLY A 69 -9.57 -20.00 -2.14
N VAL A 70 -8.89 -19.32 -3.06
CA VAL A 70 -7.44 -19.50 -3.29
C VAL A 70 -6.64 -19.16 -2.04
N LYS A 71 -6.98 -18.07 -1.34
CA LYS A 71 -6.34 -17.70 -0.07
C LYS A 71 -6.52 -18.79 0.99
N CYS A 72 -7.73 -19.32 1.13
CA CYS A 72 -8.02 -20.45 2.03
C CYS A 72 -7.19 -21.69 1.68
N LEU A 73 -7.10 -22.06 0.40
CA LEU A 73 -6.35 -23.24 -0.06
C LEU A 73 -4.85 -23.11 0.23
N ILE A 74 -4.25 -21.97 -0.09
CA ILE A 74 -2.81 -21.72 0.14
C ILE A 74 -2.50 -21.77 1.64
N LEU A 75 -3.30 -21.10 2.47
CA LEU A 75 -3.08 -21.08 3.91
C LEU A 75 -3.33 -22.43 4.56
N SER A 76 -4.32 -23.19 4.07
CA SER A 76 -4.56 -24.57 4.49
C SER A 76 -3.37 -25.46 4.16
N SER A 77 -2.80 -25.34 2.96
CA SER A 77 -1.62 -26.11 2.54
C SER A 77 -0.36 -25.77 3.33
N LEU A 78 -0.16 -24.51 3.69
CA LEU A 78 1.06 -24.05 4.39
C LEU A 78 1.04 -24.30 5.90
N TYR A 79 -0.12 -24.12 6.55
CA TYR A 79 -0.22 -24.10 8.02
C TYR A 79 -1.20 -25.13 8.58
N GLY A 80 -2.02 -25.74 7.74
CA GLY A 80 -3.19 -26.51 8.18
C GLY A 80 -4.30 -25.60 8.72
N LEU A 81 -5.56 -25.99 8.52
CA LEU A 81 -6.72 -25.28 9.08
C LEU A 81 -7.01 -25.62 10.55
N GLY A 82 -6.37 -26.67 11.09
CA GLY A 82 -6.63 -27.17 12.44
C GLY A 82 -8.03 -27.77 12.58
N ASN A 83 -8.48 -27.97 13.82
CA ASN A 83 -9.83 -28.47 14.08
C ASN A 83 -10.86 -27.33 14.01
N LEU A 84 -11.61 -27.29 12.91
CA LEU A 84 -12.64 -26.27 12.63
C LEU A 84 -13.89 -26.36 13.53
N ARG A 85 -14.03 -27.45 14.30
CA ARG A 85 -15.14 -27.61 15.26
C ARG A 85 -14.88 -26.91 16.59
N VAL A 86 -13.64 -26.50 16.84
CA VAL A 86 -13.29 -25.76 18.06
C VAL A 86 -13.89 -24.36 17.99
N LYS A 87 -14.28 -23.82 19.16
CA LYS A 87 -14.83 -22.47 19.28
C LYS A 87 -13.79 -21.44 18.86
N VAL A 88 -14.24 -20.38 18.19
CA VAL A 88 -13.37 -19.28 17.73
C VAL A 88 -12.63 -18.60 18.89
N GLN A 89 -13.24 -18.53 20.07
CA GLN A 89 -12.65 -17.94 21.28
C GLN A 89 -11.41 -18.68 21.80
N SER A 90 -11.16 -19.91 21.36
CA SER A 90 -9.95 -20.64 21.71
C SER A 90 -8.69 -20.10 21.00
N PHE A 91 -8.85 -19.31 19.94
CA PHE A 91 -7.75 -18.62 19.28
C PHE A 91 -7.39 -17.34 20.04
N TYR A 92 -6.09 -17.10 20.25
CA TYR A 92 -5.58 -15.97 21.03
C TYR A 92 -6.14 -14.62 20.54
N MET A 93 -6.23 -14.42 19.22
CA MET A 93 -6.74 -13.19 18.63
C MET A 93 -8.26 -12.96 18.81
N PHE A 94 -9.06 -14.00 19.06
CA PHE A 94 -10.53 -13.92 19.05
C PHE A 94 -11.19 -14.21 20.40
N GLN A 95 -10.42 -14.12 21.49
CA GLN A 95 -10.94 -14.28 22.85
C GLN A 95 -12.09 -13.30 23.15
N GLY A 96 -12.06 -12.10 22.57
CA GLY A 96 -13.09 -11.07 22.71
C GLY A 96 -14.26 -11.19 21.73
N PHE A 97 -14.32 -12.22 20.89
CA PHE A 97 -15.37 -12.37 19.89
C PHE A 97 -16.70 -12.84 20.55
N PRO A 98 -17.78 -12.02 20.50
CA PRO A 98 -18.99 -12.30 21.28
C PRO A 98 -19.80 -13.54 20.83
N PRO A 99 -19.98 -13.82 19.52
CA PRO A 99 -20.74 -14.99 19.08
C PRO A 99 -20.06 -16.32 19.42
N ASN A 100 -20.83 -17.24 20.00
CA ASN A 100 -20.42 -18.62 20.27
C ASN A 100 -20.53 -19.47 18.99
N ILE A 101 -19.58 -19.29 18.06
CA ILE A 101 -19.54 -20.04 16.80
C ILE A 101 -18.28 -20.89 16.67
N SER A 102 -18.39 -21.96 15.88
CA SER A 102 -17.26 -22.80 15.52
C SER A 102 -16.32 -22.09 14.54
N GLY A 103 -15.06 -22.52 14.49
CA GLY A 103 -14.08 -22.02 13.55
C GLY A 103 -14.52 -22.14 12.08
N GLY A 104 -15.24 -23.20 11.72
CA GLY A 104 -15.79 -23.40 10.38
C GLY A 104 -16.89 -22.40 10.02
N GLU A 105 -17.86 -22.19 10.91
CA GLU A 105 -18.93 -21.21 10.71
C GLU A 105 -18.39 -19.79 10.58
N PHE A 106 -17.35 -19.46 11.36
CA PHE A 106 -16.67 -18.18 11.25
C PHE A 106 -16.00 -17.97 9.89
N LEU A 107 -15.34 -19.00 9.34
CA LEU A 107 -14.74 -18.91 8.00
C LEU A 107 -15.80 -18.71 6.91
N ILE A 108 -16.97 -19.33 7.04
CA ILE A 108 -18.08 -19.12 6.10
C ILE A 108 -18.62 -17.69 6.25
N GLY A 109 -18.89 -17.24 7.47
CA GLY A 109 -19.37 -15.88 7.74
C GLY A 109 -18.40 -14.80 7.24
N TYR A 110 -17.09 -15.01 7.45
CA TYR A 110 -16.05 -14.13 6.94
C TYR A 110 -15.97 -14.14 5.41
N GLY A 111 -16.16 -15.30 4.78
CA GLY A 111 -16.28 -15.41 3.31
C GLY A 111 -17.47 -14.61 2.77
N CYS A 112 -18.65 -14.75 3.38
CA CYS A 112 -19.84 -13.98 3.03
C CYS A 112 -19.61 -12.47 3.18
N TYR A 113 -18.94 -12.06 4.26
CA TYR A 113 -18.55 -10.67 4.46
C TYR A 113 -17.62 -10.17 3.35
N LYS A 114 -16.62 -10.95 2.94
CA LYS A 114 -15.71 -10.57 1.84
C LYS A 114 -16.42 -10.45 0.49
N ILE A 115 -17.39 -11.32 0.21
CA ILE A 115 -18.25 -11.21 -0.98
C ILE A 115 -19.05 -9.89 -0.94
N LEU A 116 -19.66 -9.57 0.21
CA LEU A 116 -20.40 -8.33 0.41
C LEU A 116 -19.51 -7.09 0.18
N VAL A 117 -18.27 -7.11 0.69
CA VAL A 117 -17.29 -6.03 0.48
C VAL A 117 -16.89 -5.94 -0.99
N GLY A 118 -16.65 -7.05 -1.69
CA GLY A 118 -16.35 -7.02 -3.12
C GLY A 118 -17.47 -6.38 -3.96
N ILE A 119 -18.72 -6.71 -3.64
CA ILE A 119 -19.90 -6.09 -4.24
C ILE A 119 -19.94 -4.59 -3.93
N LEU A 120 -19.76 -4.19 -2.66
CA LEU A 120 -19.71 -2.78 -2.25
C LEU A 120 -18.70 -1.98 -3.07
N PHE A 121 -17.48 -2.48 -3.23
CA PHE A 121 -16.44 -1.81 -4.00
C PHE A 121 -16.82 -1.65 -5.47
N PHE A 122 -17.36 -2.71 -6.09
CA PHE A 122 -17.90 -2.61 -7.45
C PHE A 122 -18.96 -1.51 -7.53
N SER A 123 -19.89 -1.48 -6.58
CA SER A 123 -21.00 -0.53 -6.59
C SER A 123 -20.55 0.91 -6.43
N ILE A 124 -19.55 1.16 -5.57
CA ILE A 124 -18.92 2.47 -5.42
C ILE A 124 -18.22 2.88 -6.71
N PHE A 125 -17.40 2.00 -7.30
CA PHE A 125 -16.73 2.31 -8.58
C PHE A 125 -17.74 2.58 -9.70
N TYR A 126 -18.82 1.80 -9.76
CA TYR A 126 -19.90 1.98 -10.72
C TYR A 126 -20.58 3.33 -10.55
N ALA A 127 -21.03 3.68 -9.33
CA ALA A 127 -21.68 4.96 -9.05
C ALA A 127 -20.74 6.14 -9.33
N LEU A 128 -19.49 6.07 -8.86
CA LEU A 128 -18.50 7.13 -9.08
C LEU A 128 -18.18 7.31 -10.55
N THR A 129 -18.01 6.24 -11.33
CA THR A 129 -17.75 6.38 -12.78
C THR A 129 -18.90 7.06 -13.53
N LEU A 130 -20.15 6.85 -13.09
CA LEU A 130 -21.32 7.48 -13.70
C LEU A 130 -21.47 8.98 -13.38
N LEU A 131 -20.94 9.46 -12.24
CA LEU A 131 -21.05 10.86 -11.83
C LEU A 131 -20.31 11.84 -12.76
N TRP A 132 -19.21 11.39 -13.38
CA TRP A 132 -18.37 12.27 -14.21
C TRP A 132 -18.46 11.93 -15.71
N LYS A 133 -18.70 12.97 -16.52
CA LYS A 133 -18.68 12.85 -17.99
C LYS A 133 -17.32 12.39 -18.51
N LYS A 134 -16.23 12.96 -18.00
CA LYS A 134 -14.87 12.67 -18.47
C LYS A 134 -14.27 11.54 -17.61
N ARG A 135 -13.90 10.43 -18.26
CA ARG A 135 -13.26 9.27 -17.62
C ARG A 135 -12.11 9.64 -16.69
N ASN A 136 -11.19 10.49 -17.15
CA ASN A 136 -10.02 10.81 -16.34
C ASN A 136 -10.41 11.58 -15.07
N ILE A 137 -11.48 12.40 -15.11
CA ILE A 137 -11.99 13.08 -13.91
C ILE A 137 -12.62 12.05 -12.96
N ALA A 138 -13.36 11.07 -13.49
CA ALA A 138 -13.90 9.98 -12.68
C ALA A 138 -12.79 9.25 -11.93
N PHE A 139 -11.72 8.86 -12.62
CA PHE A 139 -10.60 8.16 -11.98
C PHE A 139 -9.82 9.03 -11.00
N THR A 140 -9.62 10.34 -11.26
CA THR A 140 -9.03 11.23 -10.25
C THR A 140 -9.87 11.30 -8.99
N MET A 141 -11.19 11.38 -9.14
CA MET A 141 -12.08 11.56 -8.00
C MET A 141 -12.17 10.26 -7.21
N ILE A 142 -12.25 9.11 -7.88
CA ILE A 142 -12.13 7.80 -7.23
C ILE A 142 -10.81 7.73 -6.44
N ALA A 143 -9.67 7.99 -7.08
CA ALA A 143 -8.37 7.97 -6.39
C ALA A 143 -8.30 8.96 -5.21
N GLY A 144 -8.85 10.16 -5.36
CA GLY A 144 -8.91 11.18 -4.32
C GLY A 144 -9.79 10.78 -3.13
N ILE A 145 -10.93 10.12 -3.37
CA ILE A 145 -11.80 9.58 -2.32
C ILE A 145 -11.03 8.49 -1.54
N PHE A 146 -10.40 7.54 -2.22
CA PHE A 146 -9.59 6.52 -1.56
C PHE A 146 -8.42 7.09 -0.77
N PHE A 147 -7.79 8.16 -1.27
CA PHE A 147 -6.73 8.88 -0.55
C PHE A 147 -7.25 9.54 0.73
N LEU A 148 -8.39 10.24 0.66
CA LEU A 148 -9.02 10.88 1.82
C LEU A 148 -9.47 9.85 2.87
N GLU A 149 -10.07 8.75 2.43
CA GLU A 149 -10.43 7.62 3.29
C GLU A 149 -9.18 7.06 4.00
N GLY A 150 -8.08 6.88 3.26
CA GLY A 150 -6.77 6.53 3.84
C GLY A 150 -6.27 7.52 4.87
N TYR A 151 -6.30 8.80 4.53
CA TYR A 151 -5.87 9.86 5.44
C TYR A 151 -6.67 9.86 6.75
N PHE A 152 -7.99 9.72 6.67
CA PHE A 152 -8.86 9.63 7.84
C PHE A 152 -8.59 8.40 8.70
N TRP A 153 -8.30 7.26 8.07
CA TRP A 153 -7.98 6.03 8.80
C TRP A 153 -6.73 6.18 9.68
N PHE A 154 -5.67 6.81 9.16
CA PHE A 154 -4.41 7.00 9.89
C PHE A 154 -4.44 8.14 10.92
N HIS A 155 -5.17 9.23 10.67
CA HIS A 155 -5.07 10.44 11.51
C HIS A 155 -6.17 10.57 12.58
N ILE A 156 -7.33 9.95 12.40
CA ILE A 156 -8.42 10.06 13.37
C ILE A 156 -8.12 9.15 14.57
N ARG A 157 -8.12 9.71 15.78
CA ARG A 157 -7.94 8.98 17.04
C ARG A 157 -9.24 8.34 17.52
N ASP A 158 -9.13 7.27 18.32
CA ASP A 158 -10.28 6.54 18.89
C ASP A 158 -11.22 7.43 19.72
N ASN A 159 -10.67 8.42 20.43
CA ASN A 159 -11.44 9.28 21.32
C ASN A 159 -12.00 10.55 20.63
N SER A 160 -11.95 10.63 19.30
CA SER A 160 -12.45 11.79 18.57
C SER A 160 -13.97 11.73 18.35
N TRP A 161 -14.63 12.90 18.29
CA TRP A 161 -16.01 13.01 17.80
C TRP A 161 -16.20 12.39 16.39
N LEU A 162 -15.15 12.44 15.55
CA LEU A 162 -15.15 11.87 14.19
C LEU A 162 -14.90 10.35 14.17
N TYR A 163 -14.93 9.68 15.32
CA TYR A 163 -14.69 8.24 15.45
C TYR A 163 -15.57 7.39 14.53
N LEU A 164 -16.84 7.78 14.34
CA LEU A 164 -17.76 7.08 13.43
C LEU A 164 -17.25 7.08 11.98
N MET A 165 -16.67 8.18 11.50
CA MET A 165 -16.14 8.31 10.14
C MET A 165 -14.90 7.44 9.93
N ARG A 166 -14.11 7.21 10.98
CA ARG A 166 -13.00 6.25 10.91
C ARG A 166 -13.50 4.80 10.92
N ARG A 167 -14.59 4.51 11.62
CA ARG A 167 -15.20 3.17 11.65
C ARG A 167 -15.91 2.84 10.33
N ILE A 168 -16.68 3.77 9.77
CA ILE A 168 -17.34 3.63 8.47
C ILE A 168 -16.41 4.16 7.37
N ASN A 169 -15.32 3.43 7.14
CA ASN A 169 -14.27 3.79 6.19
C ASN A 169 -14.03 2.63 5.22
N LEU A 170 -13.68 2.93 3.96
CA LEU A 170 -13.39 1.92 2.94
C LEU A 170 -12.27 0.95 3.34
N ILE A 171 -11.24 1.44 4.03
CA ILE A 171 -10.14 0.61 4.52
C ILE A 171 -10.59 -0.27 5.69
N GLN A 172 -11.50 0.22 6.53
CA GLN A 172 -12.03 -0.55 7.65
C GLN A 172 -12.94 -1.69 7.17
N PHE A 173 -13.61 -1.54 6.02
CA PHE A 173 -14.32 -2.63 5.35
C PHE A 173 -13.38 -3.70 4.77
N MET A 174 -12.17 -3.30 4.34
CA MET A 174 -11.15 -4.26 3.91
C MET A 174 -10.61 -5.05 5.11
N ASP A 175 -10.17 -4.34 6.16
CA ASP A 175 -9.54 -4.95 7.34
C ASP A 175 -10.43 -4.91 8.58
N ILE A 176 -11.35 -5.87 8.67
CA ILE A 176 -12.25 -6.00 9.83
C ILE A 176 -11.59 -6.70 11.03
N ARG A 177 -10.32 -7.11 10.95
CA ARG A 177 -9.64 -7.90 12.01
C ARG A 177 -9.76 -7.27 13.38
N ASN A 178 -9.43 -5.99 13.48
CA ASN A 178 -9.40 -5.30 14.77
C ASN A 178 -10.79 -5.23 15.43
N ILE A 179 -11.85 -5.25 14.62
CA ILE A 179 -13.25 -5.19 15.07
C ILE A 179 -13.78 -6.58 15.42
N LEU A 180 -13.29 -7.64 14.76
CA LEU A 180 -13.62 -9.02 15.13
C LEU A 180 -12.83 -9.49 16.36
N ALA A 181 -11.58 -9.06 16.49
CA ALA A 181 -10.68 -9.45 17.58
C ALA A 181 -11.06 -8.80 18.92
N GLN A 182 -11.49 -7.54 18.88
CA GLN A 182 -11.86 -6.78 20.07
C GLN A 182 -13.37 -6.53 20.12
N TYR A 183 -13.98 -6.78 21.26
CA TYR A 183 -15.36 -6.35 21.50
C TYR A 183 -15.42 -4.83 21.45
N SER A 184 -16.01 -4.28 20.38
CA SER A 184 -16.17 -2.85 20.19
C SER A 184 -17.62 -2.50 19.90
N CYS A 185 -18.16 -1.56 20.68
CA CYS A 185 -19.49 -1.00 20.47
C CYS A 185 -19.38 0.46 20.02
N VAL A 186 -20.29 0.84 19.12
CA VAL A 186 -20.50 2.22 18.71
C VAL A 186 -21.79 2.68 19.38
N ASN A 187 -21.76 3.87 19.96
CA ASN A 187 -22.95 4.48 20.51
C ASN A 187 -23.78 5.10 19.38
N VAL A 188 -24.95 4.53 19.10
CA VAL A 188 -25.90 5.02 18.09
C VAL A 188 -27.13 5.54 18.84
N TRP A 189 -27.33 6.86 18.88
CA TRP A 189 -28.41 7.52 19.64
C TRP A 189 -28.53 7.05 21.11
N ASN A 190 -27.42 7.03 21.85
CA ASN A 190 -27.34 6.57 23.24
C ASN A 190 -27.62 5.07 23.46
N VAL A 191 -27.70 4.27 22.39
CA VAL A 191 -27.75 2.81 22.45
C VAL A 191 -26.41 2.23 22.00
N PRO A 192 -25.72 1.43 22.83
CA PRO A 192 -24.51 0.74 22.40
C PRO A 192 -24.87 -0.39 21.44
N VAL A 193 -24.47 -0.24 20.17
CA VAL A 193 -24.64 -1.27 19.13
C VAL A 193 -23.28 -1.82 18.74
N HIS A 194 -23.20 -3.13 18.54
CA HIS A 194 -21.98 -3.79 18.08
C HIS A 194 -21.48 -3.20 16.76
N THR A 195 -20.20 -2.83 16.73
CA THR A 195 -19.58 -2.18 15.55
C THR A 195 -19.70 -3.05 14.29
N TYR A 196 -19.58 -4.38 14.43
CA TYR A 196 -19.74 -5.32 13.30
C TYR A 196 -21.10 -5.18 12.61
N LEU A 197 -22.19 -5.08 13.37
CA LEU A 197 -23.54 -4.92 12.82
C LEU A 197 -23.70 -3.59 12.10
N VAL A 198 -23.18 -2.51 12.70
CA VAL A 198 -23.19 -1.17 12.09
C VAL A 198 -22.47 -1.18 10.75
N LEU A 199 -21.33 -1.87 10.64
CA LEU A 199 -20.59 -2.00 9.38
C LEU A 199 -21.37 -2.77 8.32
N VAL A 200 -21.94 -3.92 8.67
CA VAL A 200 -22.71 -4.73 7.71
C VAL A 200 -23.92 -3.95 7.20
N LEU A 201 -24.63 -3.25 8.09
CA LEU A 201 -25.75 -2.39 7.72
C LEU A 201 -25.29 -1.22 6.83
N ALA A 202 -24.17 -0.57 7.17
CA ALA A 202 -23.60 0.49 6.34
C ALA A 202 -23.21 -0.03 4.94
N CYS A 203 -22.59 -1.21 4.84
CA CYS A 203 -22.29 -1.86 3.55
C CYS A 203 -23.56 -2.03 2.71
N VAL A 204 -24.62 -2.61 3.28
CA VAL A 204 -25.87 -2.89 2.56
C VAL A 204 -26.53 -1.57 2.10
N LEU A 205 -26.57 -0.56 2.97
CA LEU A 205 -27.12 0.75 2.63
C LEU A 205 -26.33 1.44 1.51
N LEU A 206 -25.00 1.34 1.52
CA LEU A 206 -24.15 1.88 0.46
C LEU A 206 -24.33 1.13 -0.87
N ILE A 207 -24.52 -0.19 -0.86
CA ILE A 207 -24.82 -0.98 -2.06
C ILE A 207 -26.18 -0.58 -2.65
N ILE A 208 -27.19 -0.37 -1.80
CA ILE A 208 -28.52 0.05 -2.27
C ILE A 208 -28.47 1.47 -2.82
N SER A 209 -27.84 2.41 -2.11
CA SER A 209 -27.77 3.81 -2.53
C SER A 209 -26.97 3.99 -3.83
N SER A 210 -25.86 3.26 -3.98
CA SER A 210 -25.09 3.24 -5.22
C SER A 210 -25.88 2.62 -6.38
N GLY A 211 -26.63 1.53 -6.16
CA GLY A 211 -27.54 0.97 -7.16
C GLY A 211 -28.63 1.95 -7.61
N VAL A 212 -29.27 2.64 -6.67
CA VAL A 212 -30.28 3.69 -6.96
C VAL A 212 -29.64 4.85 -7.74
N SER A 213 -28.47 5.33 -7.31
CA SER A 213 -27.75 6.38 -8.03
C SER A 213 -27.36 5.94 -9.44
N GLY A 214 -26.96 4.68 -9.62
CA GLY A 214 -26.65 4.10 -10.91
C GLY A 214 -27.86 4.12 -11.85
N PHE A 215 -29.03 3.72 -11.35
CA PHE A 215 -30.28 3.77 -12.12
C PHE A 215 -30.65 5.19 -12.57
N LEU A 216 -30.45 6.19 -11.70
CA LEU A 216 -30.77 7.59 -11.98
C LEU A 216 -29.75 8.28 -12.90
N LEU A 217 -28.45 7.97 -12.75
CA LEU A 217 -27.35 8.66 -13.43
C LEU A 217 -26.98 8.03 -14.78
N TYR A 218 -27.24 6.74 -14.98
CA TYR A 218 -26.96 6.04 -16.23
C TYR A 218 -27.52 6.73 -17.50
N PRO A 219 -28.77 7.22 -17.57
CA PRO A 219 -29.27 7.93 -18.75
C PRO A 219 -28.54 9.26 -19.00
N VAL A 220 -28.00 9.89 -17.95
CA VAL A 220 -27.27 11.16 -18.04
C VAL A 220 -25.82 10.94 -18.49
N PHE A 221 -25.27 9.75 -18.20
CA PHE A 221 -23.90 9.35 -18.53
C PHE A 221 -23.55 9.42 -20.03
N ALA A 222 -24.55 9.26 -20.93
CA ALA A 222 -24.39 9.34 -22.38
C ALA A 222 -24.74 10.71 -23.00
N GLY A 223 -25.42 11.59 -22.27
CA GLY A 223 -25.92 12.85 -22.82
C GLY A 223 -24.85 13.95 -22.86
N GLU A 224 -24.62 14.56 -24.02
CA GLU A 224 -23.76 15.75 -24.16
C GLU A 224 -24.33 16.95 -23.36
N ASN A 225 -25.66 17.09 -23.30
CA ASN A 225 -26.36 18.24 -22.69
C ASN A 225 -26.90 17.99 -21.26
N GLY A 226 -26.52 16.88 -20.62
CA GLY A 226 -27.01 16.53 -19.28
C GLY A 226 -26.26 17.26 -18.15
N ARG A 227 -27.03 17.78 -17.18
CA ARG A 227 -26.58 18.43 -15.92
C ARG A 227 -25.83 17.50 -14.94
N THR A 228 -24.89 16.68 -15.38
CA THR A 228 -23.86 16.17 -14.44
C THR A 228 -22.90 17.29 -14.10
N LEU A 229 -22.29 17.26 -12.91
CA LEU A 229 -21.26 18.20 -12.46
C LEU A 229 -20.13 18.34 -13.50
N GLU A 230 -20.36 19.21 -14.48
CA GLU A 230 -19.30 19.90 -15.15
C GLU A 230 -18.74 20.82 -14.09
N ILE A 231 -17.68 20.35 -13.43
CA ILE A 231 -16.65 21.30 -13.02
C ILE A 231 -16.33 22.03 -14.32
N ALA A 232 -16.80 23.27 -14.41
CA ALA A 232 -16.75 24.13 -15.58
C ALA A 232 -15.29 24.45 -15.90
N GLY A 233 -14.57 23.43 -16.36
CA GLY A 233 -13.25 23.53 -16.92
C GLY A 233 -13.41 23.87 -18.38
N LYS A 234 -13.80 25.13 -18.67
CA LYS A 234 -13.14 25.86 -19.76
C LYS A 234 -11.69 26.06 -19.36
N THR A 235 -10.96 24.96 -19.25
CA THR A 235 -9.52 24.93 -19.05
C THR A 235 -8.94 24.19 -20.24
N SER A 236 -9.29 24.63 -21.44
CA SER A 236 -8.24 24.78 -22.46
C SER A 236 -7.33 25.91 -21.97
N PHE A 237 -6.61 25.67 -20.88
CA PHE A 237 -5.45 26.47 -20.52
C PHE A 237 -4.34 26.03 -21.48
N CYS A 238 -4.56 26.34 -22.75
CA CYS A 238 -3.52 26.38 -23.73
C CYS A 238 -2.65 27.55 -23.31
N TRP A 239 -1.61 27.26 -22.52
CA TRP A 239 -0.47 28.15 -22.42
C TRP A 239 -0.11 28.51 -23.87
N ASN A 240 -0.35 29.74 -24.28
CA ASN A 240 0.17 30.27 -25.54
C ASN A 240 1.65 30.50 -25.28
N LEU A 241 2.44 29.48 -25.60
CA LEU A 241 3.88 29.55 -25.46
C LEU A 241 4.47 30.29 -26.66
N PRO A 242 5.57 31.04 -26.45
CA PRO A 242 6.32 31.65 -27.54
C PRO A 242 6.78 30.57 -28.54
N SER A 243 6.84 30.92 -29.84
CA SER A 243 7.05 29.97 -30.94
C SER A 243 8.41 29.25 -30.94
N LYS A 244 9.33 29.62 -30.04
CA LYS A 244 10.66 29.04 -29.90
C LYS A 244 10.80 28.40 -28.52
N MET A 245 10.36 27.15 -28.39
CA MET A 245 10.63 26.32 -27.23
C MET A 245 11.28 24.99 -27.65
N GLU A 246 12.10 24.41 -26.79
CA GLU A 246 12.69 23.11 -27.05
C GLU A 246 11.64 22.00 -27.16
N LEU A 247 11.90 21.01 -28.02
CA LEU A 247 11.01 19.86 -28.24
C LEU A 247 10.61 19.13 -26.95
N LEU A 248 11.47 19.16 -25.92
CA LEU A 248 11.18 18.62 -24.59
C LEU A 248 9.96 19.27 -23.94
N PHE A 249 9.82 20.58 -24.03
CA PHE A 249 8.70 21.30 -23.41
C PHE A 249 7.37 20.94 -24.05
N TYR A 250 7.35 20.71 -25.36
CA TYR A 250 6.15 20.25 -26.06
C TYR A 250 5.76 18.83 -25.63
N GLU A 251 6.73 17.92 -25.47
CA GLU A 251 6.48 16.57 -24.97
C GLU A 251 6.02 16.59 -23.50
N ILE A 252 6.62 17.43 -22.64
CA ILE A 252 6.19 17.65 -21.24
C ILE A 252 4.76 18.19 -21.20
N LYS A 253 4.43 19.21 -21.99
CA LYS A 253 3.09 19.80 -22.05
C LYS A 253 2.06 18.79 -22.54
N LYS A 254 2.39 18.02 -23.59
CA LYS A 254 1.53 16.94 -24.11
C LYS A 254 1.22 15.94 -22.99
N TYR A 255 2.25 15.49 -22.30
CA TYR A 255 2.08 14.56 -21.18
C TYR A 255 1.25 15.17 -20.03
N TRP A 256 1.58 16.39 -19.58
CA TRP A 256 0.93 17.03 -18.44
C TRP A 256 -0.52 17.44 -18.72
N VAL A 257 -0.77 18.07 -19.87
CA VAL A 257 -2.05 18.71 -20.18
C VAL A 257 -2.96 17.80 -20.99
N CYS A 258 -2.44 17.14 -22.04
CA CYS A 258 -3.25 16.28 -22.90
C CYS A 258 -3.51 14.92 -22.24
N GLU A 259 -2.46 14.30 -21.70
CA GLU A 259 -2.56 12.97 -21.06
C GLU A 259 -2.86 13.04 -19.56
N LYS A 260 -2.99 14.24 -19.00
CA LYS A 260 -3.26 14.48 -17.58
C LYS A 260 -2.25 13.77 -16.67
N GLY A 261 -0.98 13.78 -17.08
CA GLY A 261 0.11 13.15 -16.34
C GLY A 261 0.28 13.63 -14.89
N TRP A 262 -0.23 14.82 -14.56
CA TRP A 262 -0.32 15.31 -13.19
C TRP A 262 -1.09 14.35 -12.25
N MET A 263 -2.02 13.56 -12.77
CA MET A 263 -2.78 12.56 -12.01
C MET A 263 -1.88 11.42 -11.53
N LEU A 264 -0.98 10.95 -12.40
CA LEU A 264 -0.04 9.88 -12.07
C LEU A 264 1.00 10.39 -11.06
N LEU A 265 1.45 11.64 -11.21
CA LEU A 265 2.30 12.31 -10.22
C LEU A 265 1.62 12.37 -8.85
N LEU A 266 0.35 12.77 -8.80
CA LEU A 266 -0.41 12.80 -7.56
C LEU A 266 -0.52 11.42 -6.93
N ALA A 267 -0.81 10.37 -7.71
CA ALA A 267 -0.86 8.99 -7.23
C ALA A 267 0.49 8.52 -6.64
N VAL A 268 1.60 8.86 -7.29
CA VAL A 268 2.96 8.53 -6.81
C VAL A 268 3.29 9.25 -5.50
N LEU A 269 2.93 10.53 -5.39
CA LEU A 269 3.15 11.31 -4.16
C LEU A 269 2.29 10.79 -3.00
N CYS A 270 1.03 10.47 -3.26
CA CYS A 270 0.11 9.85 -2.31
C CYS A 270 0.65 8.50 -1.81
N ALA A 271 1.14 7.65 -2.72
CA ALA A 271 1.77 6.39 -2.37
C ALA A 271 3.02 6.61 -1.50
N GLY A 272 3.92 7.53 -1.90
CA GLY A 272 5.11 7.89 -1.14
C GLY A 272 4.78 8.37 0.28
N TYR A 273 3.74 9.19 0.43
CA TYR A 273 3.26 9.64 1.73
C TYR A 273 2.79 8.47 2.60
N PHE A 274 1.93 7.59 2.09
CA PHE A 274 1.48 6.42 2.86
C PHE A 274 2.64 5.50 3.24
N ILE A 275 3.59 5.26 2.34
CA ILE A 275 4.79 4.47 2.60
C ILE A 275 5.60 5.08 3.75
N SER A 276 5.78 6.41 3.75
CA SER A 276 6.49 7.11 4.82
C SER A 276 5.80 7.00 6.19
N GLY A 277 4.49 6.77 6.20
CA GLY A 277 3.66 6.59 7.40
C GLY A 277 3.59 5.16 7.93
N ILE A 278 4.04 4.14 7.18
CA ILE A 278 4.06 2.75 7.65
C ILE A 278 5.14 2.64 8.74
N GLN A 279 4.71 2.74 9.99
CA GLN A 279 5.55 2.39 11.11
C GLN A 279 5.61 0.86 11.22
N VAL A 280 6.79 0.29 10.99
CA VAL A 280 7.06 -1.14 11.25
C VAL A 280 7.23 -1.33 12.76
N GLN A 281 6.16 -1.09 13.52
CA GLN A 281 6.14 -1.41 14.95
C GLN A 281 5.73 -2.88 15.13
N ASN A 282 6.69 -3.70 15.51
CA ASN A 282 6.43 -5.06 15.96
C ASN A 282 5.95 -5.02 17.42
N ALA A 283 4.71 -4.58 17.65
CA ALA A 283 4.15 -4.43 19.00
C ALA A 283 3.84 -5.77 19.72
N GLY A 284 4.02 -6.92 19.06
CA GLY A 284 3.58 -8.22 19.58
C GLY A 284 4.63 -9.04 20.34
N ASP A 285 5.91 -8.68 20.33
CA ASP A 285 6.99 -9.52 20.86
C ASP A 285 7.91 -8.74 21.79
N VAL A 286 7.73 -8.94 23.10
CA VAL A 286 8.41 -8.23 24.19
C VAL A 286 9.94 -8.39 24.09
N ASP A 287 10.41 -9.59 23.74
CA ASP A 287 11.84 -9.89 23.60
C ASP A 287 12.48 -9.10 22.46
N LYS A 288 11.76 -8.96 21.33
CA LYS A 288 12.21 -8.16 20.18
C LYS A 288 12.24 -6.67 20.50
N LEU A 289 11.26 -6.17 21.25
CA LEU A 289 11.18 -4.76 21.63
C LEU A 289 12.37 -4.37 22.50
N TYR A 290 12.71 -5.17 23.52
CA TYR A 290 13.88 -4.90 24.35
C TYR A 290 15.20 -5.10 23.60
N TYR A 291 15.30 -6.13 22.74
CA TYR A 291 16.47 -6.28 21.86
C TYR A 291 16.68 -5.04 20.98
N GLU A 292 15.62 -4.53 20.36
CA GLU A 292 15.65 -3.33 19.52
C GLU A 292 16.09 -2.11 20.33
N LYS A 293 15.52 -1.90 21.53
CA LYS A 293 15.93 -0.83 22.45
C LYS A 293 17.43 -0.87 22.77
N TYR A 294 17.95 -2.01 23.25
CA TYR A 294 19.36 -2.12 23.63
C TYR A 294 20.31 -1.96 22.44
N MET A 295 19.94 -2.50 21.28
CA MET A 295 20.74 -2.35 20.06
C MET A 295 20.80 -0.89 19.58
N MET A 296 19.72 -0.12 19.73
CA MET A 296 19.73 1.32 19.44
C MET A 296 20.59 2.10 20.44
N GLU A 297 20.59 1.74 21.72
CA GLU A 297 21.39 2.41 22.77
C GLU A 297 22.91 2.15 22.65
N ILE A 298 23.32 1.01 22.07
CA ILE A 298 24.73 0.70 21.80
C ILE A 298 25.19 1.09 20.40
N GLN A 299 24.28 1.59 19.56
CA GLN A 299 24.57 1.96 18.18
C GLN A 299 25.63 3.07 18.15
N GLY A 300 26.70 2.85 17.38
CA GLY A 300 27.80 3.79 17.23
C GLY A 300 28.87 3.75 18.33
N LYS A 301 28.68 2.97 19.40
CA LYS A 301 29.73 2.73 20.42
C LYS A 301 30.79 1.76 19.90
N THR A 302 32.00 1.85 20.48
CA THR A 302 33.04 0.87 20.21
C THR A 302 32.67 -0.50 20.81
N VAL A 303 33.18 -1.59 20.23
CA VAL A 303 32.87 -2.95 20.72
C VAL A 303 33.19 -3.15 22.22
N PRO A 304 34.33 -2.66 22.77
CA PRO A 304 34.63 -2.79 24.20
C PRO A 304 33.63 -2.04 25.09
N GLU A 305 33.25 -0.82 24.71
CA GLU A 305 32.29 0.00 25.47
C GLU A 305 30.89 -0.62 25.45
N ALA A 306 30.44 -1.10 24.30
CA ALA A 306 29.16 -1.77 24.16
C ALA A 306 29.11 -3.09 24.97
N LYS A 307 30.24 -3.83 25.03
CA LYS A 307 30.36 -5.04 25.85
C LYS A 307 30.22 -4.73 27.33
N LYS A 308 30.91 -3.69 27.82
CA LYS A 308 30.81 -3.26 29.23
C LYS A 308 29.38 -2.84 29.58
N TYR A 309 28.78 -2.01 28.73
CA TYR A 309 27.39 -1.58 28.91
C TYR A 309 26.40 -2.75 29.01
N MET A 310 26.49 -3.73 28.11
CA MET A 310 25.61 -4.89 28.14
C MET A 310 25.86 -5.80 29.35
N GLN A 311 27.11 -5.89 29.84
CA GLN A 311 27.42 -6.63 31.06
C GLN A 311 26.82 -5.97 32.30
N ASP A 312 26.86 -4.63 32.39
CA ASP A 312 26.27 -3.90 33.50
C ASP A 312 24.74 -4.08 33.53
N ILE A 313 24.07 -4.01 32.36
CA ILE A 313 22.63 -4.28 32.24
C ILE A 313 22.28 -5.72 32.64
N LEU A 314 23.08 -6.71 32.23
CA LEU A 314 22.83 -8.10 32.60
C LEU A 314 23.01 -8.35 34.11
N LYS A 315 23.95 -7.65 34.76
CA LYS A 315 24.11 -7.68 36.23
C LYS A 315 22.90 -7.08 36.94
N GLU A 316 22.43 -5.91 36.51
CA GLU A 316 21.24 -5.25 37.06
C GLU A 316 20.00 -6.16 36.96
N ILE A 317 19.79 -6.81 35.81
CA ILE A 317 18.68 -7.76 35.62
C ILE A 317 18.82 -8.98 36.55
N GLN A 318 20.06 -9.44 36.77
CA GLN A 318 20.33 -10.57 37.65
C GLN A 318 20.10 -10.22 39.13
N GLU A 319 20.45 -9.00 39.55
CA GLU A 319 20.13 -8.46 40.88
C GLU A 319 18.62 -8.38 41.11
N TRP A 320 17.86 -7.85 40.14
CA TRP A 320 16.40 -7.80 40.20
C TRP A 320 15.75 -9.19 40.28
N LYS A 321 16.33 -10.16 39.59
CA LYS A 321 15.89 -11.56 39.67
C LYS A 321 16.12 -12.14 41.07
N THR A 322 17.29 -11.89 41.66
CA THR A 322 17.58 -12.32 43.04
C THR A 322 16.69 -11.65 44.08
N ASP A 323 16.33 -10.37 43.90
CA ASP A 323 15.40 -9.69 44.80
C ASP A 323 13.97 -10.23 44.68
N LEU A 324 13.52 -10.58 43.47
CA LEU A 324 12.24 -11.27 43.23
C LEU A 324 12.17 -12.66 43.84
N GLU A 325 13.29 -13.39 43.84
CA GLU A 325 13.41 -14.73 44.43
C GLU A 325 13.62 -14.68 45.96
N SER A 326 13.93 -13.51 46.53
CA SER A 326 14.12 -13.32 47.96
C SER A 326 12.78 -13.19 48.71
N ASP A 327 12.69 -13.76 49.92
CA ASP A 327 11.47 -13.79 50.75
C ASP A 327 11.15 -12.42 51.43
N LYS A 328 11.59 -11.32 50.82
CA LYS A 328 11.39 -9.96 51.32
C LYS A 328 10.02 -9.44 50.92
N THR A 329 9.28 -8.86 51.87
CA THR A 329 7.97 -8.26 51.61
C THR A 329 8.13 -6.90 50.92
N PHE A 330 7.97 -6.89 49.60
CA PHE A 330 7.91 -5.67 48.80
C PHE A 330 6.46 -5.21 48.56
N SER A 331 6.26 -3.92 48.26
CA SER A 331 4.95 -3.41 47.83
C SER A 331 4.57 -3.99 46.46
N GLN A 332 3.27 -4.17 46.18
CA GLN A 332 2.81 -4.73 44.90
C GLN A 332 3.29 -3.94 43.67
N GLU A 333 3.42 -2.62 43.79
CA GLU A 333 3.98 -1.78 42.73
C GLU A 333 5.45 -2.12 42.45
N TYR A 334 6.26 -2.33 43.49
CA TYR A 334 7.67 -2.65 43.34
C TYR A 334 7.89 -4.04 42.71
N ILE A 335 7.07 -5.03 43.09
CA ILE A 335 7.08 -6.36 42.47
C ILE A 335 6.77 -6.26 40.96
N SER A 336 5.78 -5.44 40.58
CA SER A 336 5.44 -5.25 39.16
C SER A 336 6.59 -4.63 38.34
N ILE A 337 7.36 -3.72 38.94
CA ILE A 337 8.55 -3.11 38.30
C ILE A 337 9.64 -4.16 38.11
N LEU A 338 9.91 -4.98 39.12
CA LEU A 338 10.89 -6.07 39.05
C LEU A 338 10.49 -7.09 37.98
N GLU A 339 9.22 -7.49 37.90
CA GLU A 339 8.73 -8.41 36.87
C GLU A 339 8.90 -7.86 35.45
N ILE A 340 8.63 -6.56 35.24
CA ILE A 340 8.88 -5.88 33.96
C ILE A 340 10.38 -5.87 33.64
N GLY A 341 11.22 -5.71 34.66
CA GLY A 341 12.68 -5.73 34.55
C GLY A 341 13.23 -7.09 34.14
N VAL A 342 12.78 -8.17 34.78
CA VAL A 342 13.19 -9.55 34.43
C VAL A 342 12.72 -9.94 33.04
N LYS A 343 11.56 -9.46 32.58
CA LYS A 343 11.09 -9.66 31.19
C LYS A 343 12.06 -9.12 30.12
N ARG A 344 13.03 -8.27 30.48
CA ARG A 344 14.06 -7.73 29.56
C ARG A 344 15.21 -8.69 29.30
N GLU A 345 15.39 -9.71 30.13
CA GLU A 345 16.56 -10.60 30.14
C GLU A 345 16.84 -11.22 28.78
N LYS A 346 15.82 -11.83 28.16
CA LYS A 346 15.95 -12.51 26.86
C LYS A 346 16.38 -11.55 25.75
N GLY A 347 15.84 -10.33 25.75
CA GLY A 347 16.23 -9.26 24.82
C GLY A 347 17.68 -8.83 25.01
N ALA A 348 18.09 -8.61 26.27
CA ALA A 348 19.45 -8.23 26.64
C ALA A 348 20.49 -9.32 26.30
N GLN A 349 20.20 -10.59 26.62
CA GLN A 349 21.06 -11.72 26.27
C GLN A 349 21.27 -11.84 24.76
N LYS A 350 20.21 -11.61 23.97
CA LYS A 350 20.29 -11.63 22.50
C LYS A 350 21.18 -10.50 21.96
N ALA A 351 21.07 -9.29 22.51
CA ALA A 351 21.95 -8.18 22.17
C ALA A 351 23.40 -8.47 22.56
N TYR A 352 23.66 -8.97 23.77
CA TYR A 352 25.00 -9.33 24.22
C TYR A 352 25.66 -10.41 23.34
N LYS A 353 24.90 -11.44 22.94
CA LYS A 353 25.38 -12.47 22.00
C LYS A 353 25.82 -11.86 20.66
N LYS A 354 25.15 -10.81 20.18
CA LYS A 354 25.52 -10.10 18.95
C LYS A 354 26.80 -9.28 19.12
N VAL A 355 26.98 -8.62 20.27
CA VAL A 355 28.22 -7.92 20.62
C VAL A 355 29.42 -8.88 20.59
N LEU A 356 29.29 -10.05 21.22
CA LEU A 356 30.35 -11.08 21.23
C LEU A 356 30.67 -11.61 19.81
N LEU A 357 29.66 -11.71 18.94
CA LEU A 357 29.88 -12.10 17.54
C LEU A 357 30.65 -11.04 16.76
N GLN A 358 30.48 -9.76 17.09
CA GLN A 358 31.23 -8.67 16.44
C GLN A 358 32.66 -8.56 16.95
N GLU A 359 32.89 -8.83 18.23
CA GLU A 359 34.24 -8.98 18.81
C GLU A 359 35.03 -10.06 18.05
N LYS A 360 34.42 -11.23 17.81
CA LYS A 360 35.03 -12.31 17.00
C LYS A 360 35.37 -11.89 15.57
N LYS A 361 34.58 -10.97 14.99
CA LYS A 361 34.78 -10.45 13.64
C LYS A 361 35.76 -9.28 13.57
N LYS A 362 36.35 -8.86 14.69
CA LYS A 362 37.22 -7.68 14.80
C LYS A 362 36.58 -6.42 14.20
N ALA A 363 35.30 -6.21 14.48
CA ALA A 363 34.63 -4.96 14.10
C ALA A 363 35.01 -3.85 15.09
N ASP A 364 35.13 -2.61 14.62
CA ASP A 364 35.49 -1.47 15.47
C ASP A 364 34.28 -0.96 16.26
N HIS A 365 33.11 -0.91 15.61
CA HIS A 365 31.88 -0.31 16.13
C HIS A 365 30.69 -1.24 15.95
N ILE A 366 29.64 -1.00 16.75
CA ILE A 366 28.39 -1.78 16.70
C ILE A 366 27.29 -0.99 16.01
N LEU A 367 26.68 -1.59 14.98
CA LEU A 367 25.53 -1.05 14.29
C LEU A 367 24.35 -2.02 14.33
N TYR A 368 23.17 -1.46 14.60
CA TYR A 368 21.93 -2.22 14.62
C TYR A 368 21.55 -2.71 13.22
N GLU A 369 21.44 -4.03 13.05
CA GLU A 369 21.26 -4.63 11.72
C GLU A 369 19.94 -4.28 11.02
N LYS A 370 18.87 -4.03 11.79
CA LYS A 370 17.51 -3.97 11.24
C LYS A 370 17.34 -2.79 10.28
N GLY A 371 17.80 -1.60 10.66
CA GLY A 371 17.72 -0.41 9.82
C GLY A 371 18.44 -0.60 8.47
N TYR A 372 19.69 -1.05 8.49
CA TYR A 372 20.48 -1.26 7.26
C TYR A 372 19.93 -2.38 6.39
N ARG A 373 19.38 -3.44 7.00
CA ARG A 373 18.74 -4.53 6.27
C ARG A 373 17.43 -4.09 5.60
N LEU A 374 16.61 -3.31 6.31
CA LEU A 374 15.39 -2.74 5.74
C LEU A 374 15.68 -1.75 4.60
N ALA A 375 16.76 -0.95 4.72
CA ALA A 375 17.19 -0.07 3.64
C ALA A 375 17.55 -0.85 2.37
N LEU A 376 18.23 -2.00 2.50
CA LEU A 376 18.57 -2.88 1.38
C LEU A 376 17.45 -3.84 0.94
N GLY A 377 16.24 -3.73 1.49
CA GLY A 377 15.15 -4.66 1.15
C GLY A 377 15.35 -6.08 1.68
N MET A 378 16.22 -6.30 2.67
CA MET A 378 16.56 -7.63 3.18
C MET A 378 15.77 -8.00 4.43
N GLY A 379 15.01 -9.09 4.35
CA GLY A 379 14.35 -9.72 5.50
C GLY A 379 12.83 -9.76 5.38
N LYS A 380 12.19 -10.49 6.30
CA LYS A 380 10.72 -10.71 6.26
C LYS A 380 9.90 -9.43 6.42
N GLU A 381 10.47 -8.41 7.06
CA GLU A 381 9.83 -7.11 7.31
C GLU A 381 10.08 -6.10 6.19
N ALA A 382 10.91 -6.43 5.20
CA ALA A 382 11.16 -5.61 4.01
C ALA A 382 10.06 -5.74 2.94
N PHE A 383 8.92 -6.31 3.28
CA PHE A 383 7.78 -6.46 2.37
C PHE A 383 7.30 -5.12 1.79
N ALA A 384 7.34 -4.05 2.59
CA ALA A 384 7.04 -2.70 2.13
C ALA A 384 8.03 -2.22 1.05
N PHE A 385 9.30 -2.61 1.13
CA PHE A 385 10.29 -2.26 0.11
C PHE A 385 9.99 -2.93 -1.24
N HIS A 386 9.66 -4.22 -1.24
CA HIS A 386 9.29 -4.93 -2.48
C HIS A 386 8.01 -4.37 -3.13
N PHE A 387 7.06 -3.86 -2.33
CA PHE A 387 5.93 -3.12 -2.89
C PHE A 387 6.36 -1.84 -3.61
N ILE A 388 7.36 -1.12 -3.10
CA ILE A 388 7.91 0.06 -3.77
C ILE A 388 8.53 -0.30 -5.10
N GLU A 389 9.28 -1.40 -5.16
CA GLU A 389 9.87 -1.91 -6.41
C GLU A 389 8.79 -2.22 -7.45
N ILE A 390 7.75 -2.98 -7.07
CA ILE A 390 6.67 -3.33 -7.98
C ILE A 390 5.88 -2.08 -8.40
N PHE A 391 5.56 -1.21 -7.46
CA PHE A 391 4.77 -0.01 -7.73
C PHE A 391 5.54 0.97 -8.62
N SER A 392 6.83 1.19 -8.37
CA SER A 392 7.69 2.04 -9.21
C SER A 392 7.87 1.45 -10.62
N ALA A 393 7.99 0.13 -10.75
CA ALA A 393 8.03 -0.56 -12.04
C ALA A 393 6.73 -0.39 -12.85
N ILE A 394 5.57 -0.55 -12.22
CA ILE A 394 4.26 -0.31 -12.85
C ILE A 394 4.11 1.16 -13.23
N ALA A 395 4.48 2.08 -12.35
CA ALA A 395 4.41 3.51 -12.61
C ALA A 395 5.24 3.88 -13.84
N ILE A 396 6.53 3.48 -13.90
CA ILE A 396 7.38 3.80 -15.06
C ILE A 396 6.89 3.15 -16.35
N ALA A 397 6.28 1.97 -16.29
CA ALA A 397 5.66 1.33 -17.45
C ALA A 397 4.46 2.14 -17.97
N ILE A 398 3.58 2.62 -17.08
CA ILE A 398 2.46 3.49 -17.44
C ILE A 398 2.98 4.82 -18.01
N PHE A 399 4.00 5.42 -17.38
CA PHE A 399 4.64 6.64 -17.90
C PHE A 399 5.17 6.42 -19.33
N ALA A 400 5.92 5.33 -19.55
CA ALA A 400 6.45 4.99 -20.87
C ALA A 400 5.32 4.79 -21.89
N PHE A 401 4.25 4.09 -21.51
CA PHE A 401 3.07 3.92 -22.37
C PHE A 401 2.42 5.25 -22.75
N CYS A 402 2.25 6.19 -21.81
CA CYS A 402 1.67 7.51 -22.12
C CYS A 402 2.57 8.36 -23.02
N VAL A 403 3.91 8.25 -22.89
CA VAL A 403 4.86 9.02 -23.70
C VAL A 403 5.00 8.45 -25.12
N TYR A 404 4.94 7.13 -25.27
CA TYR A 404 5.15 6.46 -26.55
C TYR A 404 3.85 6.06 -27.26
N GLY A 405 2.90 5.44 -26.55
CA GLY A 405 1.70 4.82 -27.12
C GLY A 405 0.64 5.81 -27.63
N VAL A 406 0.55 7.02 -27.06
CA VAL A 406 -0.42 8.04 -27.48
C VAL A 406 -0.19 8.52 -28.91
N ASP A 407 1.09 8.65 -29.30
CA ASP A 407 1.45 9.10 -30.65
C ASP A 407 1.17 8.02 -31.70
N ASN A 408 1.24 6.74 -31.31
CA ASN A 408 0.94 5.60 -32.18
C ASN A 408 -0.57 5.44 -32.37
N LYS A 409 -1.35 5.51 -31.28
CA LYS A 409 -2.81 5.38 -31.32
C LYS A 409 -3.51 6.41 -32.23
N MET A 410 -2.87 7.55 -32.45
CA MET A 410 -3.44 8.66 -33.24
C MET A 410 -2.81 8.76 -34.64
N GLU A 411 -1.98 7.80 -35.06
CA GLU A 411 -1.26 7.78 -36.36
C GLU A 411 -0.40 9.04 -36.65
N ARG A 412 -0.19 9.89 -35.65
CA ARG A 412 0.53 11.17 -35.78
C ARG A 412 2.04 10.99 -35.91
N ARG A 413 2.53 9.76 -35.73
CA ARG A 413 3.96 9.43 -35.76
C ARG A 413 4.63 9.77 -37.09
N LEU A 414 3.97 9.50 -38.21
CA LEU A 414 4.49 9.80 -39.55
C LEU A 414 4.66 11.32 -39.75
N LEU A 415 3.68 12.10 -39.31
CA LEU A 415 3.72 13.57 -39.36
C LEU A 415 4.83 14.15 -38.46
N LEU A 416 5.02 13.59 -37.27
CA LEU A 416 6.06 14.01 -36.33
C LEU A 416 7.48 13.62 -36.80
N TYR A 417 7.62 12.60 -37.66
CA TYR A 417 8.91 12.24 -38.23
C TYR A 417 9.28 13.09 -39.44
N SER A 418 8.29 13.62 -40.16
CA SER A 418 8.47 14.52 -41.30
C SER A 418 8.77 15.98 -40.94
N THR A 419 8.65 16.37 -39.66
CA THR A 419 8.94 17.75 -39.23
C THR A 419 10.44 18.05 -39.15
N TYR A 420 10.79 19.34 -39.19
CA TYR A 420 12.17 19.87 -39.21
C TYR A 420 13.09 19.31 -38.11
N SER A 421 12.57 18.99 -36.93
CA SER A 421 13.34 18.43 -35.82
C SER A 421 13.73 16.95 -36.04
N GLY A 422 13.02 16.23 -36.91
CA GLY A 422 13.30 14.85 -37.31
C GLY A 422 13.06 13.78 -36.23
N LYS A 423 13.05 12.51 -36.67
CA LYS A 423 12.84 11.31 -35.83
C LYS A 423 13.79 11.23 -34.63
N ASN A 424 15.08 11.49 -34.85
CA ASN A 424 16.11 11.29 -33.82
C ASN A 424 16.04 12.34 -32.69
N ALA A 425 15.60 13.57 -32.96
CA ALA A 425 15.39 14.56 -31.90
C ALA A 425 14.18 14.20 -31.03
N LEU A 426 13.10 13.70 -31.64
CA LEU A 426 11.91 13.24 -30.92
C LEU A 426 12.23 12.07 -29.98
N ILE A 427 12.92 11.04 -30.47
CA ILE A 427 13.32 9.89 -29.64
C ILE A 427 14.22 10.34 -28.47
N ARG A 428 15.20 11.21 -28.73
CA ARG A 428 16.05 11.79 -27.66
C ARG A 428 15.23 12.57 -26.63
N SER A 429 14.20 13.30 -27.08
CA SER A 429 13.28 14.02 -26.18
C SER A 429 12.53 13.04 -25.26
N LYS A 430 11.97 11.97 -25.82
CA LYS A 430 11.25 10.94 -25.07
C LYS A 430 12.14 10.15 -24.11
N CYS A 431 13.37 9.79 -24.51
CA CYS A 431 14.34 9.17 -23.62
C CYS A 431 14.69 10.07 -22.43
N ARG A 432 14.92 11.37 -22.66
CA ARG A 432 15.16 12.35 -21.58
C ARG A 432 13.96 12.43 -20.62
N MET A 433 12.73 12.34 -21.11
CA MET A 433 11.55 12.28 -20.23
C MET A 433 11.48 11.00 -19.38
N ILE A 434 11.80 9.83 -19.94
CA ILE A 434 11.86 8.58 -19.16
C ILE A 434 12.91 8.70 -18.05
N ILE A 435 14.10 9.23 -18.37
CA ILE A 435 15.17 9.42 -17.40
C ILE A 435 14.72 10.36 -16.29
N PHE A 436 14.10 11.50 -16.64
CA PHE A 436 13.56 12.45 -15.67
C PHE A 436 12.53 11.78 -14.73
N TRP A 437 11.57 11.04 -15.27
CA TRP A 437 10.55 10.35 -14.46
C TRP A 437 11.13 9.23 -13.60
N SER A 438 12.16 8.53 -14.07
CA SER A 438 12.86 7.49 -13.29
C SER A 438 13.59 8.10 -12.09
N ILE A 439 14.26 9.24 -12.28
CA ILE A 439 14.90 10.01 -11.20
C ILE A 439 13.84 10.52 -10.22
N PHE A 440 12.71 11.02 -10.72
CA PHE A 440 11.61 11.49 -9.88
C PHE A 440 11.02 10.36 -9.02
N LEU A 441 10.72 9.19 -9.61
CA LEU A 441 10.22 8.01 -8.87
C LEU A 441 11.22 7.53 -7.82
N MET A 442 12.52 7.56 -8.14
CA MET A 442 13.59 7.25 -7.20
C MET A 442 13.56 8.22 -6.01
N GLY A 443 13.53 9.52 -6.27
CA GLY A 443 13.48 10.54 -5.22
C GLY A 443 12.21 10.45 -4.37
N SER A 444 11.04 10.30 -5.00
CA SER A 444 9.77 10.32 -4.29
C SER A 444 9.51 9.04 -3.50
N LEU A 445 9.70 7.85 -4.07
CA LEU A 445 9.34 6.61 -3.40
C LEU A 445 10.48 6.04 -2.57
N TYR A 446 11.65 5.83 -3.18
CA TYR A 446 12.81 5.27 -2.48
C TYR A 446 13.40 6.27 -1.49
N GLY A 447 13.43 7.57 -1.83
CA GLY A 447 13.79 8.62 -0.88
C GLY A 447 12.88 8.65 0.35
N SER A 448 11.55 8.50 0.16
CA SER A 448 10.60 8.44 1.28
C SER A 448 10.81 7.20 2.16
N TRP A 449 11.15 6.05 1.55
CA TRP A 449 11.50 4.85 2.29
C TRP A 449 12.76 5.04 3.13
N ILE A 450 13.85 5.52 2.53
CA ILE A 450 15.11 5.78 3.25
C ILE A 450 14.87 6.76 4.39
N TYR A 451 14.08 7.81 4.16
CA TYR A 451 13.71 8.77 5.19
C TYR A 451 12.95 8.11 6.35
N SER A 452 11.96 7.27 6.06
CA SER A 452 11.19 6.53 7.09
C SER A 452 12.09 5.58 7.89
N VAL A 453 12.93 4.79 7.21
CA VAL A 453 13.87 3.88 7.88
C VAL A 453 14.90 4.66 8.70
N SER A 454 15.41 5.79 8.18
CA SER A 454 16.35 6.64 8.91
C SER A 454 15.72 7.26 10.16
N ARG A 455 14.45 7.67 10.10
CA ARG A 455 13.72 8.23 11.25
C ARG A 455 13.48 7.19 12.34
N ASN A 456 13.22 5.94 11.97
CA ASN A 456 12.88 4.88 12.91
C ASN A 456 14.10 4.14 13.47
N TYR A 457 15.21 4.05 12.73
CA TYR A 457 16.39 3.24 13.07
C TYR A 457 17.72 4.00 13.09
N SER A 458 17.71 5.33 12.95
CA SER A 458 18.88 6.22 13.08
C SER A 458 20.08 5.80 12.20
N ILE A 459 19.89 5.71 10.88
CA ILE A 459 20.92 5.31 9.91
C ILE A 459 21.92 6.46 9.62
N HIS A 460 22.64 6.95 10.63
CA HIS A 460 23.58 8.06 10.49
C HIS A 460 25.02 7.62 10.17
N HIS A 461 25.38 6.37 10.47
CA HIS A 461 26.76 5.88 10.41
C HIS A 461 27.14 5.27 9.05
N LEU A 462 26.92 6.03 7.97
CA LEU A 462 27.17 5.58 6.60
C LEU A 462 28.67 5.41 6.26
N ASN A 463 29.53 6.06 7.04
CA ASN A 463 30.99 6.02 6.85
C ASN A 463 31.65 4.75 7.42
N PHE A 464 30.94 3.97 8.23
CA PHE A 464 31.47 2.74 8.80
C PHE A 464 31.48 1.59 7.77
N HIS A 465 32.35 0.62 8.02
CA HIS A 465 32.44 -0.59 7.22
C HIS A 465 31.24 -1.50 7.49
N TRP A 466 30.82 -2.25 6.47
CA TRP A 466 29.69 -3.17 6.60
C TRP A 466 29.90 -4.28 7.66
N ASN A 467 31.16 -4.61 7.98
CA ASN A 467 31.49 -5.56 9.05
C ASN A 467 30.95 -5.13 10.44
N CYS A 468 30.72 -3.83 10.63
CA CYS A 468 30.12 -3.27 11.86
C CYS A 468 28.61 -3.54 11.98
N VAL A 469 27.94 -4.11 10.97
CA VAL A 469 26.51 -4.44 11.00
C VAL A 469 26.27 -5.80 11.65
N ALA A 470 25.52 -5.82 12.75
CA ALA A 470 25.39 -6.98 13.64
C ALA A 470 24.47 -8.09 13.10
N GLY A 471 24.92 -8.90 12.13
CA GLY A 471 24.18 -10.12 11.78
C GLY A 471 24.30 -10.70 10.38
N ASN A 472 25.10 -10.09 9.49
CA ASN A 472 25.15 -10.55 8.11
C ASN A 472 26.40 -11.39 7.81
N ALA A 473 26.17 -12.53 7.14
CA ALA A 473 27.21 -13.41 6.59
C ALA A 473 27.59 -13.01 5.14
N LEU A 474 26.61 -12.54 4.34
CA LEU A 474 26.78 -12.29 2.89
C LEU A 474 27.78 -11.17 2.54
N PHE A 475 27.86 -10.13 3.36
CA PHE A 475 28.75 -8.98 3.13
C PHE A 475 29.87 -8.88 4.18
N GLY A 476 30.03 -9.89 5.05
CA GLY A 476 31.03 -9.87 6.13
C GLY A 476 32.48 -9.87 5.64
N ILE A 477 32.71 -10.24 4.38
CA ILE A 477 34.02 -10.26 3.73
C ILE A 477 34.35 -8.89 3.10
N ILE A 478 33.34 -8.07 2.83
CA ILE A 478 33.48 -6.85 2.04
C ILE A 478 33.75 -5.68 2.99
N GLN A 479 34.99 -5.20 3.01
CA GLN A 479 35.42 -4.01 3.77
C GLN A 479 35.01 -2.70 3.06
N THR A 480 33.84 -2.62 2.45
CA THR A 480 33.35 -1.38 1.84
C THR A 480 32.54 -0.57 2.85
N LYS A 481 32.57 0.76 2.67
CA LYS A 481 31.72 1.68 3.44
C LYS A 481 30.25 1.42 3.13
N ILE A 482 29.40 1.48 4.15
CA ILE A 482 27.95 1.25 4.04
C ILE A 482 27.30 2.21 3.02
N GLY A 483 27.72 3.48 3.02
CA GLY A 483 27.21 4.48 2.07
C GLY A 483 27.45 4.11 0.60
N VAL A 484 28.59 3.46 0.28
CA VAL A 484 28.90 3.03 -1.10
C VAL A 484 28.00 1.88 -1.53
N ILE A 485 27.72 0.93 -0.62
CA ILE A 485 26.81 -0.19 -0.89
C ILE A 485 25.39 0.35 -1.16
N LEU A 486 24.90 1.25 -0.30
CA LEU A 486 23.58 1.86 -0.47
C LEU A 486 23.49 2.67 -1.77
N PHE A 487 24.51 3.47 -2.07
CA PHE A 487 24.57 4.24 -3.32
C PHE A 487 24.56 3.32 -4.55
N GLY A 488 25.37 2.26 -4.55
CA GLY A 488 25.38 1.27 -5.63
C GLY A 488 24.05 0.53 -5.78
N PHE A 489 23.42 0.15 -4.66
CA PHE A 489 22.13 -0.53 -4.65
C PHE A 489 21.01 0.32 -5.26
N TYR A 490 20.83 1.56 -4.78
CA TYR A 490 19.83 2.48 -5.36
C TYR A 490 20.21 2.92 -6.78
N GLY A 491 21.49 3.03 -7.09
CA GLY A 491 21.98 3.28 -8.46
C GLY A 491 21.55 2.18 -9.44
N LEU A 492 21.65 0.90 -9.05
CA LEU A 492 21.17 -0.23 -9.83
C LEU A 492 19.65 -0.18 -10.03
N HIS A 493 18.88 0.18 -9.00
CA HIS A 493 17.43 0.37 -9.14
C HIS A 493 17.08 1.52 -10.10
N LEU A 494 17.83 2.63 -10.07
CA LEU A 494 17.61 3.72 -11.02
C LEU A 494 17.86 3.25 -12.45
N LEU A 495 18.96 2.53 -12.68
CA LEU A 495 19.27 1.95 -13.99
C LEU A 495 18.20 0.95 -14.44
N ALA A 496 17.68 0.12 -13.52
CA ALA A 496 16.61 -0.82 -13.81
C ALA A 496 15.31 -0.11 -14.22
N LEU A 497 14.93 0.98 -13.53
CA LEU A 497 13.76 1.79 -13.90
C LEU A 497 13.92 2.44 -15.28
N ILE A 498 15.09 3.01 -15.56
CA ILE A 498 15.40 3.60 -16.87
C ILE A 498 15.34 2.53 -17.97
N PHE A 499 15.96 1.38 -17.74
CA PHE A 499 15.95 0.26 -18.67
C PHE A 499 14.51 -0.23 -18.94
N LEU A 500 13.72 -0.45 -17.89
CA LEU A 500 12.32 -0.87 -18.01
C LEU A 500 11.50 0.14 -18.81
N GLY A 501 11.62 1.44 -18.51
CA GLY A 501 10.93 2.49 -19.24
C GLY A 501 11.32 2.53 -20.73
N MET A 502 12.60 2.33 -21.05
CA MET A 502 13.07 2.27 -22.44
C MET A 502 12.59 1.01 -23.17
N VAL A 503 12.57 -0.14 -22.51
CA VAL A 503 12.05 -1.40 -23.10
C VAL A 503 10.56 -1.26 -23.43
N VAL A 504 9.75 -0.75 -22.50
CA VAL A 504 8.32 -0.51 -22.75
C VAL A 504 8.12 0.52 -23.87
N GLY A 505 8.93 1.59 -23.92
CA GLY A 505 8.92 2.55 -25.01
C GLY A 505 9.25 1.94 -26.37
N ASN A 506 10.20 0.99 -26.42
CA ASN A 506 10.55 0.29 -27.66
C ASN A 506 9.48 -0.71 -28.09
N LEU A 507 8.87 -1.44 -27.16
CA LEU A 507 7.79 -2.38 -27.46
C LEU A 507 6.58 -1.65 -28.05
N THR A 508 6.17 -0.54 -27.43
CA THR A 508 5.06 0.28 -27.93
C THR A 508 5.33 0.85 -29.32
N MET A 509 6.59 1.16 -29.68
CA MET A 509 6.96 1.61 -31.03
C MET A 509 6.87 0.52 -32.12
N ARG A 510 6.87 -0.76 -31.72
CA ARG A 510 7.02 -1.92 -32.64
C ARG A 510 5.68 -2.49 -33.12
N GLU A 511 4.56 -2.13 -32.50
CA GLU A 511 3.23 -2.70 -32.82
C GLU A 511 2.70 -2.35 -34.23
N ASP A 512 3.32 -1.42 -34.97
CA ASP A 512 2.84 -0.98 -36.29
C ASP A 512 3.69 -1.48 -37.48
N SER A 513 4.47 -2.56 -37.32
CA SER A 513 5.29 -3.14 -38.42
C SER A 513 4.78 -4.47 -38.95
N ILE A 514 3.48 -4.74 -38.82
CA ILE A 514 2.73 -5.84 -39.43
C ILE A 514 1.44 -5.23 -39.97
#